data_AF-A0A9E3VSZ3-F1
#
_entry.id   AF-A0A9E3VSZ3-F1
#
_cell.length_a   1.000
_cell.length_b   1.000
_cell.length_c   1.000
_cell.angle_alpha   90.00
_cell.angle_beta   90.00
_cell.angle_gamma   90.00
#
_symmetry.space_group_name_H-M   'P 1'
#
loop_
_entity.id
_entity.type
_entity.pdbx_description
1 polymer ?
#
loop_
_entity_poly.entity_id
_entity_poly.type
_entity_poly.pdbx_seq_one_letter_code
_entity_poly.pdbx_strand_id
1 'polypeptide(L)'
;MQRNEITKNIEQIEKVAQSPEQINQNIYDVASKFEVRDILKNLDVLKRSGALLSTIHMTLLVLPFIGVASVGELFKRQHVKDGEGRKDAYYGAKNNEKINWRMLLISIARRFIQLVSKDKEALLEKEKAIS
;
A
#
# COMPACT_ATOMS: atom_id res chain seq x y z
N MET A 1 -3.85 21.37 31.19
CA MET A 1 -4.31 21.09 29.81
C MET A 1 -4.45 19.59 29.66
N GLN A 2 -5.68 19.08 29.49
CA GLN A 2 -5.91 17.65 29.25
C GLN A 2 -5.48 17.30 27.82
N ARG A 3 -4.54 16.37 27.66
CA ARG A 3 -4.23 15.73 26.37
C ARG A 3 -5.49 15.00 25.90
N ASN A 4 -6.18 15.56 24.90
CA ASN A 4 -7.32 14.92 24.24
C ASN A 4 -6.83 13.81 23.28
N GLU A 5 -7.70 12.85 22.95
CA GLU A 5 -7.43 11.77 21.96
C GLU A 5 -6.88 12.31 20.63
N ILE A 6 -7.30 13.50 20.21
CA ILE A 6 -6.80 14.20 19.01
C ILE A 6 -5.29 14.44 19.09
N THR A 7 -4.79 14.97 20.21
CA THR A 7 -3.34 15.21 20.41
C THR A 7 -2.54 13.91 20.45
N LYS A 8 -3.13 12.80 20.91
CA LYS A 8 -2.48 11.49 20.96
C LYS A 8 -2.29 10.89 19.55
N ASN A 9 -3.27 11.08 18.67
CA ASN A 9 -3.18 10.66 17.27
C ASN A 9 -2.15 11.47 16.47
N ILE A 10 -2.04 12.78 16.73
CA ILE A 10 -1.03 13.65 16.10
C ILE A 10 0.38 13.23 16.53
N GLU A 11 0.61 13.02 17.84
CA GLU A 11 1.91 12.54 18.35
C GLU A 11 2.29 11.16 17.77
N GLN A 12 1.32 10.28 17.51
CA GLN A 12 1.58 9.01 16.86
C GLN A 12 2.01 9.19 15.40
N ILE A 13 1.30 10.02 14.62
CA ILE A 13 1.63 10.32 13.23
C ILE A 13 3.02 10.96 13.13
N GLU A 14 3.35 11.90 14.01
CA GLU A 14 4.67 12.55 14.07
C GLU A 14 5.81 11.54 14.32
N LYS A 15 5.58 10.50 15.13
CA LYS A 15 6.56 9.42 15.33
C LYS A 15 6.82 8.60 14.07
N VAL A 16 5.83 8.47 13.18
CA VAL A 16 5.94 7.69 11.92
C VAL A 16 6.37 8.57 10.72
N ALA A 17 6.33 9.89 10.87
CA ALA A 17 6.56 10.87 9.80
C ALA A 17 7.83 11.73 9.99
N GLN A 18 8.84 11.21 10.71
CA GLN A 18 10.03 11.99 11.09
C GLN A 18 10.93 12.39 9.91
N SER A 19 10.93 11.66 8.79
CA SER A 19 11.59 12.06 7.54
C SER A 19 10.90 11.47 6.31
N PRO A 20 11.10 12.04 5.10
CA PRO A 20 10.60 11.47 3.85
C PRO A 20 11.06 10.02 3.61
N GLU A 21 12.30 9.69 3.95
CA GLU A 21 12.87 8.35 3.85
C GLU A 21 12.19 7.39 4.81
N GLN A 22 11.91 7.85 6.03
CA GLN A 22 11.23 7.05 7.05
C GLN A 22 9.76 6.83 6.68
N ILE A 23 9.10 7.83 6.10
CA ILE A 23 7.76 7.69 5.50
C ILE A 23 7.77 6.60 4.41
N ASN A 24 8.71 6.68 3.47
CA ASN A 24 8.86 5.67 2.41
C ASN A 24 9.08 4.26 2.96
N GLN A 25 9.95 4.12 3.96
CA GLN A 25 10.21 2.84 4.62
C GLN A 25 8.96 2.32 5.34
N ASN A 26 8.25 3.19 6.07
CA ASN A 26 7.02 2.82 6.77
C ASN A 26 5.91 2.37 5.80
N ILE A 27 5.77 3.04 4.64
CA ILE A 27 4.83 2.63 3.59
C ILE A 27 5.23 1.26 3.03
N TYR A 28 6.53 1.05 2.78
CA TYR A 28 7.04 -0.23 2.31
C TYR A 28 6.76 -1.35 3.33
N ASP A 29 7.02 -1.11 4.61
CA ASP A 29 6.80 -2.07 5.69
C ASP A 29 5.32 -2.41 5.85
N VAL A 30 4.43 -1.42 5.75
CA VAL A 30 2.98 -1.63 5.76
C VAL A 30 2.56 -2.48 4.55
N ALA A 31 3.01 -2.12 3.35
CA ALA A 31 2.67 -2.87 2.14
C ALA A 31 3.21 -4.31 2.18
N SER A 32 4.37 -4.52 2.81
CA SER A 32 4.97 -5.83 3.01
C SER A 32 4.17 -6.67 4.02
N LYS A 33 3.81 -6.11 5.19
CA LYS A 33 2.95 -6.78 6.19
C LYS A 33 1.59 -7.20 5.63
N PHE A 34 1.00 -6.32 4.82
CA PHE A 34 -0.25 -6.59 4.13
C PHE A 34 -0.10 -7.54 2.95
N GLU A 35 1.12 -7.98 2.61
CA GLU A 35 1.38 -8.85 1.46
C GLU A 35 0.68 -8.32 0.19
N VAL A 36 0.68 -6.99 0.01
CA VAL A 36 -0.09 -6.31 -1.04
C VAL A 36 0.30 -6.84 -2.42
N ARG A 37 1.58 -7.19 -2.59
CA ARG A 37 2.07 -7.82 -3.82
C ARG A 37 1.35 -9.13 -4.12
N ASP A 38 1.10 -9.98 -3.13
CA ASP A 38 0.44 -11.27 -3.33
C ASP A 38 -1.05 -11.11 -3.63
N ILE A 39 -1.70 -10.12 -3.03
CA ILE A 39 -3.07 -9.72 -3.40
C ILE A 39 -3.11 -9.31 -4.87
N LEU A 40 -2.16 -8.47 -5.29
CA LEU A 40 -2.08 -7.91 -6.64
C LEU A 40 -1.60 -8.90 -7.71
N LYS A 41 -0.83 -9.94 -7.36
CA LYS A 41 -0.40 -10.99 -8.30
C LYS A 41 -1.59 -11.66 -9.01
N ASN A 42 -2.74 -11.76 -8.34
CA ASN A 42 -3.96 -12.29 -8.96
C ASN A 42 -4.43 -11.47 -10.18
N LEU A 43 -4.01 -10.21 -10.28
CA LEU A 43 -4.30 -9.33 -11.41
C LEU A 43 -3.35 -9.56 -12.59
N ASP A 44 -2.20 -10.22 -12.38
CA ASP A 44 -1.21 -10.45 -13.44
C ASP A 44 -1.71 -11.41 -14.53
N VAL A 45 -2.76 -12.20 -14.23
CA VAL A 45 -3.50 -12.99 -15.23
C VAL A 45 -4.07 -12.11 -16.35
N LEU A 46 -4.31 -10.82 -16.07
CA LEU A 46 -4.84 -9.84 -17.03
C LEU A 46 -3.73 -9.11 -17.82
N LYS A 47 -2.46 -9.47 -17.63
CA LYS A 47 -1.32 -8.82 -18.29
C LYS A 47 -1.42 -8.96 -19.81
N ARG A 48 -1.40 -7.82 -20.50
CA ARG A 48 -1.44 -7.76 -21.98
C ARG A 48 -0.12 -7.37 -22.65
N SER A 49 0.80 -6.67 -21.96
CA SER A 49 2.13 -6.37 -22.50
C SER A 49 3.05 -5.68 -21.48
N GLY A 50 4.37 -5.90 -21.62
CA GLY A 50 5.47 -5.07 -21.10
C GLY A 50 5.72 -5.07 -19.58
N ALA A 51 4.68 -4.90 -18.76
CA ALA A 51 4.79 -4.70 -17.32
C ALA A 51 3.77 -5.55 -16.55
N LEU A 52 4.12 -6.02 -15.35
CA LEU A 52 3.17 -6.72 -14.49
C LEU A 52 2.10 -5.74 -13.98
N LEU A 53 0.83 -6.16 -13.97
CA LEU A 53 -0.24 -5.33 -13.42
C LEU A 53 0.01 -5.09 -11.92
N SER A 54 0.56 -6.07 -11.22
CA SER A 54 0.95 -5.95 -9.82
C SER A 54 1.99 -4.86 -9.58
N THR A 55 3.02 -4.73 -10.43
CA THR A 55 4.01 -3.65 -10.37
C THR A 55 3.36 -2.28 -10.59
N ILE A 56 2.50 -2.16 -11.61
CA ILE A 56 1.79 -0.90 -11.92
C ILE A 56 0.87 -0.49 -10.75
N HIS A 57 0.08 -1.43 -10.23
CA HIS A 57 -0.87 -1.15 -9.15
C HIS A 57 -0.18 -0.86 -7.84
N MET A 58 0.94 -1.54 -7.54
CA MET A 58 1.73 -1.22 -6.35
C MET A 58 2.24 0.22 -6.40
N THR A 59 2.71 0.66 -7.57
CA THR A 59 3.12 2.06 -7.77
C THR A 59 1.94 3.02 -7.59
N LEU A 60 0.76 2.71 -8.15
CA LEU A 60 -0.44 3.52 -7.99
C LEU A 60 -0.92 3.60 -6.53
N LEU A 61 -0.78 2.53 -5.75
CA LEU A 61 -1.13 2.49 -4.33
C LEU A 61 -0.18 3.33 -3.47
N VAL A 62 1.10 3.33 -3.81
CA VAL A 62 2.13 4.08 -3.07
C VAL A 62 2.18 5.55 -3.47
N LEU A 63 1.75 5.88 -4.70
CA LEU A 63 1.78 7.23 -5.27
C LEU A 63 1.25 8.36 -4.34
N PRO A 64 0.10 8.21 -3.65
CA PRO A 64 -0.44 9.25 -2.78
C PRO A 64 0.46 9.57 -1.59
N PHE A 65 1.33 8.64 -1.21
CA PHE A 65 2.14 8.74 -0.01
C PHE A 65 3.56 9.26 -0.27
N ILE A 66 4.01 9.27 -1.53
CA ILE A 66 5.35 9.72 -1.94
C ILE A 66 5.39 11.19 -2.39
N GLY A 67 4.33 11.96 -2.11
CA GLY A 67 4.30 13.41 -2.38
C GLY A 67 4.34 13.80 -3.87
N VAL A 68 3.82 12.92 -4.74
CA VAL A 68 3.70 13.14 -6.18
C VAL A 68 2.23 13.24 -6.56
N ALA A 69 1.83 14.33 -7.22
CA ALA A 69 0.41 14.62 -7.45
C ALA A 69 -0.21 13.76 -8.57
N SER A 70 0.61 13.18 -9.45
CA SER A 70 0.12 12.32 -10.54
C SER A 70 1.18 11.37 -11.09
N VAL A 71 0.74 10.32 -11.79
CA VAL A 71 1.63 9.47 -12.60
C VAL A 71 2.39 10.32 -13.62
N GLY A 72 1.76 11.34 -14.21
CA GLY A 72 2.44 12.26 -15.12
C GLY A 72 3.60 13.02 -14.48
N GLU A 73 3.48 13.37 -13.21
CA GLU A 73 4.56 14.01 -12.45
C GLU A 73 5.63 13.01 -12.02
N LEU A 74 5.26 11.76 -11.72
CA LEU A 74 6.20 10.66 -11.43
C LEU A 74 7.19 10.48 -12.59
N PHE A 75 6.69 10.40 -13.82
CA PHE A 75 7.49 10.27 -15.04
C PHE A 75 8.28 11.54 -15.42
N LYS A 76 7.94 12.71 -14.85
CA LYS A 76 8.71 13.95 -15.04
C LYS A 76 9.85 14.09 -14.03
N ARG A 77 9.60 13.72 -12.77
CA ARG A 77 10.56 13.84 -11.66
C ARG A 77 11.60 12.73 -11.68
N GLN A 78 11.17 11.52 -11.98
CA GLN A 78 12.09 10.44 -12.24
C GLN A 78 12.51 10.56 -13.71
N HIS A 79 13.80 10.61 -14.00
CA HIS A 79 14.34 10.30 -15.33
C HIS A 79 14.10 8.81 -15.62
N VAL A 80 12.83 8.40 -15.72
CA VAL A 80 12.38 7.03 -15.96
C VAL A 80 12.75 6.66 -17.39
N LYS A 81 14.02 6.33 -17.60
CA LYS A 81 14.44 5.55 -18.76
C LYS A 81 14.06 4.07 -18.57
N ASP A 82 13.83 3.61 -17.33
CA ASP A 82 13.78 2.18 -16.96
C ASP A 82 12.50 1.73 -16.22
N GLY A 83 11.45 2.54 -16.18
CA GLY A 83 10.17 2.12 -15.58
C GLY A 83 9.47 1.09 -16.45
N GLU A 84 8.99 0.01 -15.85
CA GLU A 84 8.20 -1.02 -16.53
C GLU A 84 6.88 -0.41 -17.04
N GLY A 85 6.91 0.10 -18.28
CA GLY A 85 5.76 0.67 -18.97
C GLY A 85 5.79 2.19 -19.06
N ARG A 86 5.26 2.73 -20.16
CA ARG A 86 5.06 4.17 -20.34
C ARG A 86 3.91 4.65 -19.44
N LYS A 87 3.81 5.97 -19.21
CA LYS A 87 2.69 6.64 -18.50
C LYS A 87 1.32 6.04 -18.86
N ASP A 88 1.10 5.71 -20.14
CA ASP A 88 -0.17 5.15 -20.63
C ASP A 88 -0.51 3.77 -20.04
N ALA A 89 0.49 2.97 -19.68
CA ALA A 89 0.27 1.67 -19.04
C ALA A 89 -0.41 1.82 -17.67
N TYR A 90 -0.08 2.87 -16.92
CA TYR A 90 -0.67 3.15 -15.61
C TYR A 90 -2.13 3.60 -15.73
N TYR A 91 -2.42 4.50 -16.66
CA TYR A 91 -3.80 4.92 -16.93
C TYR A 91 -4.63 3.80 -17.56
N GLY A 92 -4.03 3.00 -18.43
CA GLY A 92 -4.65 1.81 -19.02
C GLY A 92 -5.00 0.76 -17.97
N ALA A 93 -4.10 0.50 -17.02
CA ALA A 93 -4.39 -0.39 -15.90
C ALA A 93 -5.51 0.15 -15.00
N LYS A 94 -5.43 1.43 -14.60
CA LYS A 94 -6.46 2.09 -13.77
C LYS A 94 -7.86 2.06 -14.40
N ASN A 95 -7.94 2.19 -15.73
CA ASN A 95 -9.21 2.24 -16.45
C ASN A 95 -9.60 0.87 -17.05
N ASN A 96 -8.89 -0.21 -16.71
CA ASN A 96 -9.19 -1.53 -17.25
C ASN A 96 -10.43 -2.13 -16.57
N GLU A 97 -11.55 -2.16 -17.30
CA GLU A 97 -12.83 -2.71 -16.83
C GLU A 97 -12.78 -4.22 -16.52
N LYS A 98 -11.79 -4.94 -17.04
CA LYS A 98 -11.60 -6.37 -16.74
C LYS A 98 -11.08 -6.60 -15.33
N ILE A 99 -10.56 -5.57 -14.67
CA ILE A 99 -10.14 -5.66 -13.28
C ILE A 99 -11.39 -5.59 -12.41
N ASN A 100 -11.61 -6.65 -11.63
CA ASN A 100 -12.66 -6.64 -10.62
C ASN A 100 -12.22 -5.81 -9.40
N TRP A 101 -12.41 -4.50 -9.48
CA TRP A 101 -12.04 -3.55 -8.43
C TRP A 101 -12.69 -3.85 -7.08
N ARG A 102 -13.93 -4.36 -7.10
CA ARG A 102 -14.64 -4.76 -5.87
C ARG A 102 -13.92 -5.93 -5.19
N MET A 103 -13.54 -6.94 -5.97
CA MET A 103 -12.80 -8.10 -5.44
C MET A 103 -11.43 -7.69 -4.91
N LEU A 104 -10.72 -6.79 -5.60
CA LEU A 104 -9.45 -6.26 -5.12
C LEU A 104 -9.61 -5.58 -3.74
N LEU A 105 -10.62 -4.71 -3.60
CA LEU A 105 -10.92 -4.04 -2.32
C LEU A 105 -11.25 -5.05 -1.21
N ILE A 106 -12.09 -6.05 -1.52
CA ILE A 106 -12.45 -7.11 -0.57
C ILE A 106 -11.21 -7.91 -0.15
N SER A 107 -10.29 -8.21 -1.05
CA SER A 107 -9.05 -8.93 -0.72
C SER A 107 -8.18 -8.14 0.25
N ILE A 108 -8.04 -6.82 0.06
CA ILE A 108 -7.32 -5.94 0.98
C ILE A 108 -8.02 -5.90 2.35
N ALA A 109 -9.35 -5.74 2.39
CA ALA A 109 -10.11 -5.71 3.63
C ALA A 109 -10.04 -7.04 4.40
N ARG A 110 -10.15 -8.18 3.70
CA ARG A 110 -9.98 -9.51 4.32
C ARG A 110 -8.60 -9.68 4.92
N ARG A 111 -7.56 -9.24 4.21
CA ARG A 111 -6.19 -9.30 4.71
C ARG A 111 -6.00 -8.44 5.97
N PHE A 112 -6.57 -7.24 6.00
CA PHE A 112 -6.58 -6.40 7.20
C PHE A 112 -7.20 -7.12 8.40
N ILE A 113 -8.41 -7.68 8.22
CA ILE A 113 -9.11 -8.42 9.28
C ILE A 113 -8.26 -9.59 9.76
N GLN A 114 -7.66 -10.36 8.85
CA GLN A 114 -6.78 -11.48 9.22
C GLN A 114 -5.57 -11.04 10.05
N LEU A 115 -4.91 -9.95 9.70
CA LEU A 115 -3.77 -9.42 10.45
C LEU A 115 -4.19 -8.98 11.86
N VAL A 116 -5.28 -8.23 11.96
CA VAL A 116 -5.80 -7.75 13.26
C VAL A 116 -6.27 -8.90 14.14
N SER A 117 -6.90 -9.93 13.58
CA SER A 117 -7.32 -11.10 14.35
C SER A 117 -6.14 -11.92 14.88
N LYS A 118 -5.10 -12.14 14.06
CA LYS A 118 -3.87 -12.83 14.50
C LYS A 118 -3.18 -12.10 15.64
N ASP A 119 -3.11 -10.78 15.57
CA ASP A 119 -2.51 -9.96 16.63
C ASP A 119 -3.30 -10.08 17.95
N LYS A 120 -4.64 -10.11 17.88
CA LYS A 120 -5.49 -10.31 19.06
C LYS A 120 -5.29 -11.69 19.69
N GLU A 121 -5.24 -12.74 18.89
CA GLU A 121 -5.00 -14.11 19.38
C GLU A 121 -3.63 -14.24 20.05
N ALA A 122 -2.58 -13.67 19.44
CA ALA A 122 -1.23 -13.66 19.99
C ALA A 122 -1.12 -12.87 21.31
N LEU A 123 -1.90 -11.79 21.48
CA LEU A 123 -1.96 -11.03 22.73
C LEU A 123 -2.63 -11.84 23.85
N LEU A 124 -3.74 -12.51 23.55
CA LEU A 124 -4.46 -13.36 24.51
C LEU A 124 -3.63 -14.56 24.98
N GLU A 125 -2.83 -15.16 24.09
CA GLU A 125 -1.91 -16.24 24.46
C GLU A 125 -0.79 -15.77 25.39
N LYS A 126 -0.24 -14.57 25.16
CA LYS A 126 0.79 -13.97 26.03
C LYS A 126 0.26 -13.66 27.43
N GLU A 127 -0.98 -13.15 27.54
CA GLU A 127 -1.60 -12.88 28.85
C GLU A 127 -1.84 -14.16 29.65
N LYS A 128 -2.24 -15.26 29.00
CA LYS A 128 -2.39 -16.57 29.64
C LYS A 128 -1.07 -17.19 30.09
N ALA A 129 0.04 -16.92 29.41
CA ALA A 129 1.35 -17.44 29.76
C ALA A 129 2.01 -16.71 30.95
N ILE A 130 1.47 -15.56 31.36
CA ILE A 130 1.97 -14.73 32.46
C ILE A 130 1.12 -14.91 33.74
N SER A 131 -0.08 -15.51 33.61
CA SER A 131 -0.96 -15.88 34.73
C SER A 131 -0.69 -17.30 35.23
#